data_AF-A0A161LQ23-F1
#
_entry.id   AF-A0A161LQ23-F1
#
_cell.length_a   1.000
_cell.length_b   1.000
_cell.length_c   1.000
_cell.angle_alpha   90.00
_cell.angle_beta   90.00
_cell.angle_gamma   90.00
#
_symmetry.space_group_name_H-M   'P 1'
#
loop_
_entity.id
_entity.type
_entity.pdbx_description
1 polymer ?
#
loop_
_entity_poly.entity_id
_entity_poly.type
_entity_poly.pdbx_seq_one_letter_code
_entity_poly.pdbx_strand_id
1 'polypeptide(L)'
;MLVILLQPGSASRRARAVVREALRAECLPDADITDAETVVAELAANAETHARPPYEIRIFNLADVPTWCELVDGDPDLGWIPAILDRSGKQTVLDLFPGTDAGLLSESGRGLFLVRELTDGHCRAYTTTAFTTGVPAKAVAFALPTRSGSCLTCPPMLRLARRRARLQR
;
A
#
# COMPACT_ATOMS: atom_id res chain seq x y z
N MET A 1 -3.79 -13.84 6.48
CA MET A 1 -2.76 -12.89 6.06
C MET A 1 -1.74 -13.62 5.22
N LEU A 2 -1.60 -13.20 3.97
CA LEU A 2 -0.53 -13.57 3.06
C LEU A 2 0.63 -12.58 3.22
N VAL A 3 1.88 -13.05 3.18
CA VAL A 3 3.08 -12.20 3.18
C VAL A 3 4.02 -12.70 2.09
N ILE A 4 4.44 -11.81 1.20
CA ILE A 4 5.35 -12.10 0.09
C ILE A 4 6.47 -11.05 0.07
N LEU A 5 7.71 -11.51 -0.08
CA LEU A 5 8.85 -10.63 -0.32
C LEU A 5 8.89 -10.19 -1.78
N LEU A 6 9.09 -8.90 -1.99
CA LEU A 6 9.27 -8.30 -3.30
C LEU A 6 10.75 -8.08 -3.54
N GLN A 7 11.26 -8.56 -4.68
CA GLN A 7 12.66 -8.39 -5.04
C GLN A 7 12.87 -7.01 -5.68
N PRO A 8 13.92 -6.27 -5.29
CA PRO A 8 14.28 -5.00 -5.93
C PRO A 8 14.42 -5.13 -7.45
N GLY A 9 13.98 -4.12 -8.18
CA GLY A 9 13.95 -4.08 -9.65
C GLY A 9 12.76 -4.85 -10.26
N SER A 10 11.89 -5.42 -9.43
CA SER A 10 10.70 -6.14 -9.89
C SER A 10 9.49 -5.98 -8.97
N ALA A 11 9.57 -5.12 -7.95
CA ALA A 11 8.56 -5.04 -6.91
C ALA A 11 7.19 -4.67 -7.48
N SER A 12 7.10 -3.65 -8.34
CA SER A 12 5.83 -3.24 -8.95
C SER A 12 5.17 -4.34 -9.77
N ARG A 13 5.94 -5.04 -10.62
CA ARG A 13 5.42 -6.15 -11.43
C ARG A 13 4.93 -7.30 -10.55
N ARG A 14 5.71 -7.65 -9.52
CA ARG A 14 5.35 -8.76 -8.62
C ARG A 14 4.15 -8.40 -7.73
N ALA A 15 4.07 -7.15 -7.25
CA ALA A 15 2.95 -6.66 -6.47
C ALA A 15 1.63 -6.71 -7.24
N ARG A 16 1.62 -6.27 -8.51
CA ARG A 16 0.45 -6.39 -9.40
C ARG A 16 -0.04 -7.84 -9.50
N ALA A 17 0.88 -8.76 -9.79
CA ALA A 17 0.55 -10.18 -9.93
C ALA A 17 -0.06 -10.77 -8.66
N VAL A 18 0.49 -10.41 -7.49
CA VAL A 18 -0.02 -10.87 -6.19
C VAL A 18 -1.42 -10.33 -5.90
N VAL A 19 -1.66 -9.03 -6.13
CA VAL A 19 -2.99 -8.42 -5.92
C VAL A 19 -4.02 -9.01 -6.88
N ARG A 20 -3.69 -9.13 -8.18
CA ARG A 20 -4.56 -9.76 -9.16
C ARG A 20 -4.90 -11.20 -8.77
N GLU A 21 -3.91 -11.99 -8.36
CA GLU A 21 -4.13 -13.36 -7.93
C GLU A 21 -5.05 -13.43 -6.70
N ALA A 22 -4.85 -12.55 -5.72
CA ALA A 22 -5.71 -12.49 -4.54
C ALA A 22 -7.16 -12.12 -4.88
N LEU A 23 -7.38 -11.19 -5.82
CA LEU A 23 -8.71 -10.69 -6.20
C LEU A 23 -9.44 -11.57 -7.22
N ARG A 24 -8.74 -12.46 -7.95
CA ARG A 24 -9.34 -13.32 -9.00
C ARG A 24 -10.51 -14.16 -8.50
N ALA A 25 -10.46 -14.63 -7.25
CA ALA A 25 -11.51 -15.46 -6.67
C ALA A 25 -12.81 -14.68 -6.35
N GLU A 26 -12.74 -13.34 -6.31
CA GLU A 26 -13.83 -12.49 -5.83
C GLU A 26 -14.83 -12.10 -6.93
N CYS A 27 -14.66 -12.54 -8.19
CA CYS A 27 -15.50 -12.17 -9.34
C CYS A 27 -15.81 -10.66 -9.41
N LEU A 28 -14.80 -9.82 -9.13
CA LEU A 28 -14.90 -8.37 -9.23
C LEU A 28 -14.86 -7.91 -10.69
N PRO A 29 -15.39 -6.71 -11.01
CA PRO A 29 -15.13 -6.06 -12.28
C PRO A 29 -13.63 -5.95 -12.57
N ASP A 30 -13.24 -6.17 -13.83
CA ASP A 30 -11.83 -6.05 -14.25
C ASP A 30 -11.25 -4.65 -14.01
N ALA A 31 -12.10 -3.61 -14.05
CA ALA A 31 -11.71 -2.24 -13.73
C ALA A 31 -11.21 -2.11 -12.28
N ASP A 32 -11.95 -2.63 -11.31
CA ASP A 32 -11.59 -2.59 -9.88
C ASP A 32 -10.27 -3.33 -9.60
N ILE A 33 -10.06 -4.46 -10.28
CA ILE A 33 -8.81 -5.22 -10.20
C ILE A 33 -7.65 -4.39 -10.78
N THR A 34 -7.88 -3.73 -11.92
CA THR A 34 -6.87 -2.91 -12.60
C THR A 34 -6.49 -1.67 -11.78
N ASP A 35 -7.45 -1.06 -11.09
CA ASP A 35 -7.20 0.06 -10.19
C ASP A 35 -6.38 -0.40 -8.98
N ALA A 36 -6.74 -1.52 -8.34
CA ALA A 36 -5.96 -2.09 -7.24
C ALA A 36 -4.52 -2.47 -7.68
N GLU A 37 -4.34 -3.00 -8.89
CA GLU A 37 -3.03 -3.25 -9.48
C GLU A 37 -2.23 -1.96 -9.71
N THR A 38 -2.89 -0.89 -10.15
CA THR A 38 -2.27 0.41 -10.36
C THR A 38 -1.79 0.97 -9.03
N VAL A 39 -2.66 1.00 -8.01
CA VAL A 39 -2.35 1.46 -6.65
C VAL A 39 -1.14 0.72 -6.08
N VAL A 40 -1.15 -0.62 -6.09
CA VAL A 40 -0.05 -1.39 -5.47
C VAL A 40 1.27 -1.23 -6.24
N ALA A 41 1.21 -1.00 -7.55
CA ALA A 41 2.41 -0.79 -8.35
C ALA A 41 3.06 0.56 -8.11
N GLU A 42 2.26 1.61 -7.92
CA GLU A 42 2.74 2.93 -7.51
C GLU A 42 3.37 2.88 -6.13
N LEU A 43 2.74 2.20 -5.17
CA LEU A 43 3.32 2.00 -3.84
C LEU A 43 4.67 1.28 -3.93
N ALA A 44 4.74 0.18 -4.70
CA ALA A 44 5.97 -0.57 -4.88
C ALA A 44 7.08 0.24 -5.57
N ALA A 45 6.72 1.05 -6.57
CA ALA A 45 7.66 1.94 -7.24
C ALA A 45 8.20 3.02 -6.28
N ASN A 46 7.32 3.57 -5.43
CA ASN A 46 7.71 4.53 -4.41
C ASN A 46 8.68 3.91 -3.39
N ALA A 47 8.42 2.67 -2.94
CA ALA A 47 9.33 1.97 -2.05
C ALA A 47 10.69 1.71 -2.71
N GLU A 48 10.71 1.29 -3.98
CA GLU A 48 11.97 1.07 -4.72
C GLU A 48 12.76 2.36 -4.94
N THR A 49 12.08 3.49 -5.15
CA THR A 49 12.71 4.77 -5.49
C THR A 49 13.17 5.53 -4.24
N HIS A 50 12.40 5.47 -3.16
CA HIS A 50 12.56 6.37 -2.01
C HIS A 50 12.89 5.67 -0.70
N ALA A 51 12.82 4.33 -0.65
CA ALA A 51 13.06 3.56 0.57
C ALA A 51 14.13 2.48 0.36
N ARG A 52 14.18 1.52 1.29
CA ARG A 52 15.18 0.44 1.30
C ARG A 52 14.52 -0.90 1.60
N PRO A 53 15.08 -2.01 1.10
CA PRO A 53 14.57 -3.34 1.42
C PRO A 53 14.70 -3.67 2.93
N PRO A 54 13.97 -4.67 3.44
CA PRO A 54 13.11 -5.60 2.71
C PRO A 54 11.81 -4.95 2.25
N TYR A 55 11.36 -5.31 1.04
CA TYR A 55 10.02 -4.95 0.55
C TYR A 55 9.09 -6.14 0.76
N GLU A 56 7.97 -5.92 1.45
CA GLU A 56 6.95 -6.95 1.70
C GLU A 56 5.59 -6.47 1.21
N ILE A 57 4.86 -7.33 0.51
CA ILE A 57 3.43 -7.15 0.31
C ILE A 57 2.68 -8.05 1.29
N ARG A 58 1.66 -7.51 1.93
CA ARG A 58 0.81 -8.23 2.88
C ARG A 58 -0.64 -8.04 2.53
N ILE A 59 -1.37 -9.14 2.39
CA ILE A 59 -2.80 -9.12 2.13
C ILE A 59 -3.53 -9.71 3.33
N PHE A 60 -4.46 -8.93 3.87
CA PHE A 60 -5.32 -9.32 4.98
C PHE A 60 -6.68 -9.73 4.45
N ASN A 61 -7.23 -10.78 5.06
CA ASN A 61 -8.53 -11.29 4.70
C ASN A 61 -9.47 -11.13 5.89
N LEU A 62 -10.69 -10.69 5.62
CA LEU A 62 -11.81 -10.68 6.55
C LEU A 62 -12.86 -11.67 6.03
N ALA A 63 -13.22 -12.66 6.84
CA ALA A 63 -14.11 -13.75 6.42
C ALA A 63 -13.67 -14.39 5.09
N ASP A 64 -12.37 -14.69 4.99
CA ASP A 64 -11.68 -15.26 3.82
C ASP A 64 -11.59 -14.38 2.56
N VAL A 65 -12.27 -13.23 2.52
CA VAL A 65 -12.19 -12.23 1.44
C VAL A 65 -10.99 -11.30 1.66
N PRO A 66 -10.12 -11.04 0.66
CA PRO A 66 -9.05 -10.06 0.76
C PRO A 66 -9.61 -8.63 0.87
N THR A 67 -9.25 -7.91 1.92
CA THR A 67 -9.85 -6.59 2.24
C THR A 67 -8.85 -5.48 2.43
N TRP A 68 -7.58 -5.79 2.70
CA TRP A 68 -6.56 -4.78 2.96
C TRP A 68 -5.21 -5.24 2.42
N CYS A 69 -4.52 -4.34 1.73
CA CYS A 69 -3.20 -4.57 1.17
C CYS A 69 -2.21 -3.60 1.80
N GLU A 70 -1.14 -4.10 2.40
CA GLU A 70 0.02 -3.33 2.84
C GLU A 70 1.18 -3.55 1.89
N LEU A 71 1.86 -2.47 1.52
CA LEU A 71 3.22 -2.52 1.03
C LEU A 71 4.15 -1.96 2.10
N VAL A 72 5.12 -2.76 2.51
CA VAL A 72 6.03 -2.47 3.61
C VAL A 72 7.44 -2.36 3.07
N ASP A 73 8.17 -1.37 3.53
CA ASP A 73 9.59 -1.18 3.25
C ASP A 73 10.40 -1.04 4.55
N GLY A 74 11.71 -1.24 4.46
CA GLY A 74 12.62 -1.27 5.59
C GLY A 74 12.99 0.10 6.17
N ASP A 75 12.44 1.19 5.64
CA ASP A 75 12.65 2.53 6.17
C ASP A 75 11.49 2.92 7.10
N PRO A 76 11.70 3.08 8.42
CA PRO A 76 10.62 3.39 9.35
C PRO A 76 10.12 4.84 9.28
N ASP A 77 10.79 5.74 8.56
CA ASP A 77 10.41 7.15 8.50
C ASP A 77 9.18 7.35 7.59
N LEU A 78 8.08 7.82 8.18
CA LEU A 78 6.84 8.15 7.46
C LEU A 78 6.93 9.46 6.68
N GLY A 79 7.86 10.36 7.06
CA GLY A 79 8.00 11.68 6.44
C GLY A 79 6.66 12.40 6.26
N TRP A 80 6.40 12.86 5.04
CA TRP A 80 5.18 13.58 4.66
C TRP A 80 4.06 12.67 4.12
N ILE A 81 4.25 11.35 4.05
CA ILE A 81 3.31 10.41 3.41
C ILE A 81 1.91 10.48 4.07
N PRO A 82 1.78 10.42 5.41
CA PRO A 82 0.45 10.50 6.04
C PRO A 82 -0.28 11.80 5.70
N ALA A 83 0.41 12.93 5.61
CA ALA A 83 -0.19 14.22 5.29
C ALA A 83 -0.79 14.27 3.86
N ILE A 84 -0.21 13.54 2.91
CA ILE A 84 -0.79 13.40 1.56
C ILE A 84 -1.96 12.42 1.58
N LEU A 85 -1.83 11.28 2.26
CA LEU A 85 -2.86 10.24 2.25
C LEU A 85 -4.09 10.60 3.07
N ASP A 86 -3.98 11.39 4.14
CA ASP A 86 -5.11 11.82 4.98
C ASP A 86 -5.88 13.03 4.40
N ARG A 87 -5.46 13.54 3.24
CA ARG A 87 -5.89 14.82 2.69
C ARG A 87 -7.30 14.84 2.11
N SER A 88 -8.28 15.42 2.78
CA SER A 88 -9.60 15.66 2.20
C SER A 88 -9.61 16.84 1.20
N GLY A 89 -9.87 16.60 -0.10
CA GLY A 89 -10.22 17.64 -1.10
C GLY A 89 -9.16 18.01 -2.16
N LYS A 90 -9.42 19.09 -2.92
CA LYS A 90 -8.72 19.50 -4.18
C LYS A 90 -7.52 20.46 -4.08
N GLN A 91 -6.98 20.80 -2.90
CA GLN A 91 -5.66 21.47 -2.81
C GLN A 91 -4.56 20.68 -3.56
N THR A 92 -3.35 21.22 -3.67
CA THR A 92 -2.18 20.58 -4.27
C THR A 92 -1.05 20.47 -3.23
N VAL A 93 -0.04 19.64 -3.48
CA VAL A 93 1.15 19.53 -2.59
C VAL A 93 1.90 20.87 -2.45
N LEU A 94 1.83 21.73 -3.48
CA LEU A 94 2.40 23.07 -3.47
C LEU A 94 1.76 23.99 -2.42
N ASP A 95 0.47 23.77 -2.10
CA ASP A 95 -0.24 24.56 -1.10
C ASP A 95 0.18 24.21 0.34
N LEU A 96 0.72 23.00 0.55
CA LEU A 96 1.11 22.49 1.88
C LEU A 96 2.57 22.78 2.23
N PHE A 97 3.43 22.93 1.21
CA PHE A 97 4.85 23.18 1.40
C PHE A 97 5.32 24.41 0.62
N PRO A 98 4.83 25.61 0.99
CA PRO A 98 5.26 26.84 0.34
C PRO A 98 6.78 27.01 0.48
N GLY A 99 7.49 27.11 -0.65
CA GLY A 99 8.95 27.22 -0.69
C GLY A 99 9.71 25.91 -0.88
N THR A 100 9.03 24.77 -1.00
CA THR A 100 9.68 23.52 -1.41
C THR A 100 9.69 23.42 -2.94
N ASP A 101 10.80 22.96 -3.51
CA ASP A 101 10.97 22.86 -4.96
C ASP A 101 9.84 22.01 -5.56
N ALA A 102 9.02 22.66 -6.39
CA ALA A 102 7.91 22.03 -7.08
C ALA A 102 8.37 20.81 -7.89
N GLY A 103 9.62 20.78 -8.35
CA GLY A 103 10.20 19.65 -9.09
C GLY A 103 10.33 18.38 -8.26
N LEU A 104 10.85 18.48 -7.02
CA LEU A 104 11.08 17.32 -6.13
C LEU A 104 9.77 16.70 -5.62
N LEU A 105 8.75 17.52 -5.44
CA LEU A 105 7.41 17.11 -5.03
C LEU A 105 6.53 16.68 -6.22
N SER A 106 6.82 17.18 -7.43
CA SER A 106 6.02 16.92 -8.63
C SER A 106 6.13 15.48 -9.13
N GLU A 107 7.25 14.78 -8.93
CA GLU A 107 7.34 13.36 -9.30
C GLU A 107 6.94 12.44 -8.14
N SER A 108 7.49 12.67 -6.94
CA SER A 108 7.31 11.81 -5.76
C SER A 108 5.88 11.85 -5.17
N GLY A 109 5.16 12.97 -5.32
CA GLY A 109 3.81 13.15 -4.74
C GLY A 109 2.67 12.65 -5.62
N ARG A 110 2.87 12.55 -6.95
CA ARG A 110 1.81 12.16 -7.90
C ARG A 110 1.34 10.72 -7.69
N GLY A 111 2.26 9.79 -7.43
CA GLY A 111 1.92 8.39 -7.16
C GLY A 111 1.03 8.24 -5.93
N LEU A 112 1.31 8.98 -4.85
CA LEU A 112 0.51 8.94 -3.63
C LEU A 112 -0.86 9.64 -3.78
N PHE A 113 -0.95 10.66 -4.64
CA PHE A 113 -2.25 11.20 -5.03
C PHE A 113 -3.08 10.23 -5.84
N LEU A 114 -2.48 9.56 -6.83
CA LEU A 114 -3.17 8.55 -7.62
C LEU A 114 -3.67 7.41 -6.72
N VAL A 115 -2.83 6.94 -5.79
CA VAL A 115 -3.20 5.96 -4.75
C VAL A 115 -4.43 6.44 -4.00
N ARG A 116 -4.44 7.68 -3.53
CA ARG A 116 -5.57 8.24 -2.78
C ARG A 116 -6.84 8.30 -3.62
N GLU A 117 -6.76 8.81 -4.85
CA GLU A 117 -7.93 8.97 -5.73
C GLU A 117 -8.54 7.61 -6.12
N LEU A 118 -7.70 6.64 -6.51
CA LEU A 118 -8.17 5.30 -6.88
C LEU A 118 -8.71 4.50 -5.70
N THR A 119 -8.38 4.89 -4.47
CA THR A 119 -8.87 4.22 -3.25
C THR A 119 -9.98 4.99 -2.55
N ASP A 120 -10.46 6.11 -3.13
CA ASP A 120 -11.41 7.04 -2.51
C ASP A 120 -10.98 7.47 -1.08
N GLY A 121 -9.67 7.64 -0.90
CA GLY A 121 -9.07 7.95 0.40
C GLY A 121 -9.05 6.79 1.40
N HIS A 122 -9.38 5.57 0.99
CA HIS A 122 -9.27 4.36 1.83
C HIS A 122 -7.84 3.81 1.83
N CYS A 123 -6.90 4.69 2.17
CA CYS A 123 -5.48 4.41 2.23
C CYS A 123 -4.85 5.09 3.46
N ARG A 124 -3.75 4.53 3.97
CA ARG A 124 -3.04 5.09 5.13
C ARG A 124 -1.57 4.67 5.13
N ALA A 125 -0.73 5.48 5.76
CA ALA A 125 0.64 5.10 6.11
C ALA A 125 0.83 5.02 7.63
N TYR A 126 1.60 4.04 8.10
CA TYR A 126 1.88 3.83 9.53
C TYR A 126 3.18 3.04 9.73
N THR A 127 3.78 3.16 10.91
CA THR A 127 4.93 2.34 11.29
C THR A 127 4.49 0.91 11.60
N THR A 128 5.36 -0.05 11.29
CA THR A 128 5.14 -1.47 11.51
C THR A 128 6.47 -2.16 11.81
N THR A 129 6.47 -3.48 11.86
CA THR A 129 7.69 -4.30 11.85
C THR A 129 7.71 -5.14 10.60
N ALA A 130 8.85 -5.22 9.91
CA ALA A 130 9.03 -6.14 8.79
C ALA A 130 8.84 -7.58 9.28
N PHE A 131 7.99 -8.36 8.62
CA PHE A 131 7.64 -9.70 9.06
C PHE A 131 8.84 -10.65 8.98
N THR A 132 9.70 -10.42 8.00
CA THR A 132 10.85 -11.29 7.69
C THR A 132 12.07 -11.04 8.55
N THR A 133 12.29 -9.81 8.98
CA THR A 133 13.49 -9.41 9.75
C THR A 133 13.17 -9.00 11.18
N GLY A 134 11.90 -8.70 11.51
CA GLY A 134 11.47 -8.22 12.82
C GLY A 134 11.89 -6.78 13.14
N VAL A 135 12.53 -6.07 12.21
CA VAL A 135 13.02 -4.70 12.42
C VAL A 135 11.91 -3.67 12.17
N PRO A 136 12.01 -2.45 12.76
CA PRO A 136 11.11 -1.35 12.44
C PRO A 136 11.04 -1.06 10.95
N ALA A 137 9.84 -0.77 10.46
CA ALA A 137 9.51 -0.58 9.06
C ALA A 137 8.35 0.41 8.92
N LYS A 138 8.03 0.84 7.70
CA LYS A 138 6.77 1.55 7.42
C LYS A 138 5.90 0.74 6.46
N ALA A 139 4.59 0.87 6.63
CA ALA A 139 3.60 0.36 5.72
C ALA A 139 2.87 1.53 5.07
N VAL A 140 2.67 1.45 3.75
CA VAL A 140 1.65 2.21 3.04
C VAL A 140 0.61 1.22 2.55
N ALA A 141 -0.65 1.48 2.87
CA ALA A 141 -1.69 0.48 2.75
C ALA A 141 -2.99 1.06 2.22
N PHE A 142 -3.83 0.19 1.66
CA PHE A 142 -5.13 0.56 1.11
C PHE A 142 -6.15 -0.57 1.22
N ALA A 143 -7.43 -0.18 1.22
CA ALA A 143 -8.55 -1.11 1.16
C ALA A 143 -8.63 -1.75 -0.22
N LEU A 144 -8.75 -3.08 -0.24
CA LEU A 144 -9.02 -3.81 -1.48
C LEU A 144 -10.52 -3.77 -1.81
N PRO A 145 -10.88 -3.74 -3.10
CA PRO A 145 -12.27 -3.83 -3.51
C PRO A 145 -12.85 -5.19 -3.11
N THR A 146 -14.11 -5.20 -2.69
CA THR A 146 -14.89 -6.41 -2.46
C THR A 146 -16.24 -6.29 -3.17
N ARG A 147 -16.98 -7.40 -3.31
CA ARG A 147 -18.31 -7.37 -3.93
C ARG A 147 -19.30 -6.44 -3.23
N SER A 148 -19.11 -6.22 -1.93
CA SER A 148 -19.94 -5.32 -1.13
C SER A 148 -19.41 -3.87 -1.10
N GLY A 149 -18.42 -3.55 -1.93
CA GLY A 149 -17.67 -2.29 -1.91
C GLY A 149 -16.33 -2.40 -1.18
N SER A 150 -15.58 -1.31 -1.08
CA SER A 150 -14.30 -1.30 -0.37
C SER A 150 -14.50 -1.51 1.14
N CYS A 151 -13.76 -2.46 1.72
CA CYS A 151 -13.83 -2.73 3.15
C CYS A 151 -12.97 -1.69 3.91
N LEU A 152 -13.63 -0.74 4.58
CA LEU A 152 -12.97 0.37 5.29
C LEU A 152 -12.17 -0.05 6.53
N THR A 153 -12.35 -1.29 6.98
CA THR A 153 -11.72 -1.76 8.21
C THR A 153 -10.29 -2.15 7.93
N CYS A 154 -9.38 -1.20 8.15
CA CYS A 154 -7.99 -1.50 8.49
C CYS A 154 -8.00 -2.64 9.53
N PRO A 155 -7.24 -3.73 9.35
CA PRO A 155 -7.12 -4.74 10.39
C PRO A 155 -6.73 -4.03 11.69
N PRO A 156 -7.34 -4.36 12.85
CA PRO A 156 -6.92 -3.75 14.10
C PRO A 156 -5.42 -4.01 14.27
N MET A 157 -4.61 -2.93 14.19
CA MET A 157 -3.15 -2.96 14.35
C MET A 157 -2.71 -3.61 15.67
N LEU A 158 -3.66 -3.82 16.59
CA LEU A 158 -3.51 -4.54 17.83
C LEU A 158 -3.92 -6.01 17.64
N ARG A 159 -2.93 -6.91 17.60
CA ARG A 159 -3.00 -8.40 17.67
C ARG A 159 -2.82 -9.20 16.37
N LEU A 160 -1.82 -8.86 15.57
CA LEU A 160 -1.17 -9.85 14.68
C LEU A 160 -0.04 -10.63 15.35
N ALA A 161 0.07 -10.55 16.68
CA ALA A 161 0.70 -11.61 17.45
C ALA A 161 -0.14 -12.90 17.24
N ARG A 162 0.37 -13.79 16.36
CA ARG A 162 -0.01 -15.22 16.27
C ARG A 162 -1.25 -15.60 15.44
N ARG A 163 -1.52 -14.99 14.30
CA ARG A 163 -2.25 -15.70 13.23
C ARG A 163 -1.26 -16.17 12.16
N ARG A 164 -1.28 -17.47 11.87
CA ARG A 164 -0.38 -18.19 10.95
C ARG A 164 -0.23 -17.43 9.62
N ALA A 165 0.80 -16.60 9.52
CA ALA A 165 1.21 -16.02 8.25
C ALA A 165 1.80 -17.16 7.42
N ARG A 166 1.31 -17.33 6.19
CA ARG A 166 1.96 -18.20 5.22
C ARG A 166 2.97 -17.34 4.48
N LEU A 167 4.26 -17.59 4.72
CA LEU A 167 5.33 -17.00 3.93
C LEU A 167 5.37 -17.74 2.59
N GLN A 168 5.08 -17.05 1.49
CA GLN A 168 5.33 -17.57 0.15
C GLN A 168 6.58 -16.89 -0.40
N ARG A 169 7.55 -17.71 -0.86
CA ARG A 169 8.77 -17.24 -1.51
C ARG A 169 8.50 -16.91 -2.97
#